data_AF-A0A7Z2VCE7-F1
#
_entry.id   AF-A0A7Z2VCE7-F1
#
_cell.length_a   1.000
_cell.length_b   1.000
_cell.length_c   1.000
_cell.angle_alpha   90.00
_cell.angle_beta   90.00
_cell.angle_gamma   90.00
#
_symmetry.space_group_name_H-M   'P 1'
#
loop_
_entity.id
_entity.type
_entity.pdbx_description
1 polymer ?
#
loop_
_entity_poly.entity_id
_entity_poly.type
_entity_poly.pdbx_seq_one_letter_code
_entity_poly.pdbx_strand_id
1 'polypeptide(L)' 'MTIGRYAMIQRGTDVVVNIIVSDSGFTIDGFEFRALQDKTVCEPGMYFNRGDGLYYFDAKFTPRELIAPESPENL' A
#
# COMPACT_ATOMS: atom_id res chain seq x y z
N MET A 1 -12.70 -19.78 -2.69
CA MET A 1 -13.01 -18.34 -2.66
C MET A 1 -13.03 -17.94 -1.20
N THR A 2 -12.11 -17.08 -0.77
CA THR A 2 -11.98 -16.70 0.65
C THR A 2 -12.40 -15.24 0.77
N ILE A 3 -13.37 -14.97 1.64
CA ILE A 3 -13.77 -13.61 2.00
C ILE A 3 -12.84 -13.11 3.10
N GLY A 4 -12.33 -11.89 2.95
CA GLY A 4 -11.39 -11.28 3.89
C GLY A 4 -11.53 -9.77 3.94
N ARG A 5 -10.80 -9.16 4.87
CA ARG A 5 -10.64 -7.70 4.97
C ARG A 5 -9.40 -7.28 4.20
N TYR A 6 -9.52 -6.22 3.41
CA TYR A 6 -8.44 -5.72 2.57
C TYR A 6 -8.28 -4.21 2.74
N ALA A 7 -7.02 -3.76 2.87
CA ALA A 7 -6.68 -2.37 2.67
C ALA A 7 -6.74 -2.06 1.17
N MET A 8 -7.54 -1.06 0.80
CA MET A 8 -7.59 -0.52 -0.55
C MET A 8 -6.58 0.62 -0.65
N ILE A 9 -5.50 0.39 -1.38
CA ILE A 9 -4.34 1.28 -1.46
C ILE A 9 -4.30 1.93 -2.83
N GLN A 10 -4.22 3.26 -2.89
CA GLN A 10 -4.08 3.98 -4.15
C GLN A 10 -2.66 3.83 -4.70
N ARG A 11 -2.55 3.36 -5.95
CA ARG A 11 -1.24 3.18 -6.60
C ARG A 11 -0.54 4.53 -6.79
N GLY A 12 0.78 4.53 -6.63
CA GLY A 12 1.62 5.73 -6.76
C GLY A 12 1.64 6.63 -5.52
N THR A 13 0.65 6.53 -4.63
CA THR A 13 0.64 7.28 -3.36
C THR A 13 0.92 6.41 -2.14
N ASP A 14 0.62 5.11 -2.23
CA ASP A 14 0.63 4.13 -1.12
C ASP A 14 -0.35 4.48 0.02
N VAL A 15 -1.30 5.39 -0.24
CA VAL A 15 -2.34 5.79 0.72
C VAL A 15 -3.43 4.74 0.76
N VAL A 16 -3.79 4.30 1.97
CA VAL A 16 -5.00 3.54 2.24
C VAL A 16 -6.20 4.47 2.12
N VAL A 17 -7.05 4.25 1.13
CA VAL A 17 -8.24 5.07 0.91
C VAL A 17 -9.49 4.46 1.56
N ASN A 18 -9.50 3.14 1.77
CA ASN A 18 -10.61 2.44 2.40
C ASN A 18 -10.18 1.07 2.93
N ILE A 19 -11.00 0.50 3.82
CA ILE A 19 -10.94 -0.92 4.22
C ILE A 19 -12.22 -1.60 3.72
N ILE A 20 -12.07 -2.62 2.89
CA ILE A 20 -13.22 -3.33 2.30
C ILE A 20 -13.26 -4.80 2.73
N VAL A 21 -14.44 -5.39 2.69
CA VAL A 21 -14.64 -6.84 2.76
C VAL A 21 -14.90 -7.33 1.35
N SER A 22 -14.08 -8.25 0.87
CA SER A 22 -14.19 -8.77 -0.50
C SER A 22 -13.65 -10.18 -0.60
N ASP A 23 -13.82 -10.82 -1.76
CA ASP A 23 -13.09 -12.03 -2.09
C ASP A 23 -11.64 -11.74 -2.54
N SER A 24 -10.79 -12.75 -2.45
CA SER A 24 -9.37 -12.65 -2.77
C SER A 24 -9.04 -12.33 -4.24
N GLY A 25 -10.00 -12.43 -5.16
CA GLY A 25 -9.82 -12.14 -6.58
C GLY A 25 -10.28 -10.74 -6.99
N PHE A 26 -10.83 -9.95 -6.07
CA PHE A 26 -11.34 -8.61 -6.38
C PHE A 26 -10.22 -7.67 -6.84
N THR A 27 -10.47 -6.97 -7.94
CA THR A 27 -9.55 -6.00 -8.52
C THR A 27 -10.33 -4.80 -9.08
N ILE A 28 -9.68 -3.64 -9.07
CA ILE A 28 -10.17 -2.41 -9.71
C ILE A 28 -8.96 -1.55 -10.07
N ASP A 29 -9.03 -0.89 -11.23
CA ASP A 29 -7.94 -0.09 -11.77
C ASP A 29 -7.55 1.06 -10.82
N GLY A 30 -6.25 1.35 -10.78
CA GLY A 30 -5.69 2.40 -9.93
C GLY A 30 -5.49 2.01 -8.47
N PHE A 31 -5.92 0.81 -8.05
CA PHE A 31 -5.79 0.34 -6.68
C PHE A 31 -5.02 -0.97 -6.55
N GLU A 32 -4.49 -1.17 -5.36
CA GLU A 32 -3.88 -2.40 -4.87
C GLU A 32 -4.65 -2.84 -3.61
N PHE A 33 -4.82 -4.15 -3.43
CA PHE A 33 -5.52 -4.73 -2.29
C PHE A 33 -4.57 -5.58 -1.48
N ARG A 34 -4.44 -5.29 -0.19
CA ARG A 34 -3.60 -6.05 0.74
C ARG A 34 -4.46 -6.65 1.83
N ALA A 35 -4.40 -7.98 1.97
CA ALA A 35 -5.12 -8.71 3.00
C ALA A 35 -4.66 -8.24 4.38
N LEU A 36 -5.62 -7.90 5.24
CA LEU A 36 -5.36 -7.53 6.63
C LEU A 36 -5.46 -8.76 7.52
N GLN A 37 -4.47 -8.93 8.39
CA GLN A 37 -4.49 -9.95 9.44
C GLN A 37 -5.19 -9.39 10.69
N ASP A 38 -5.67 -10.27 11.58
CA ASP A 38 -6.49 -9.87 12.74
C ASP A 38 -5.83 -8.84 13.66
N LYS A 39 -4.49 -8.79 13.69
CA LYS A 39 -3.71 -7.87 14.53
C LYS A 39 -3.16 -6.66 13.78
N THR A 40 -3.42 -6.56 12.47
CA THR A 40 -2.93 -5.44 11.67
C THR A 40 -3.77 -4.20 11.95
N VAL A 41 -3.14 -3.16 12.50
CA VAL A 41 -3.74 -1.82 12.60
C VAL A 41 -3.60 -1.14 11.25
N CYS A 42 -4.73 -0.83 10.62
CA CYS A 42 -4.78 -0.19 9.31
C CYS A 42 -6.10 0.58 9.18
N GLU A 43 -6.01 1.87 8.89
CA GLU A 43 -7.14 2.78 8.77
C GLU A 43 -6.98 3.67 7.53
N PRO A 44 -8.08 4.19 6.95
CA PRO A 44 -8.01 5.17 5.88
C PRO A 44 -7.16 6.38 6.27
N GLY A 45 -6.33 6.85 5.33
CA GLY A 45 -5.37 7.94 5.54
C GLY A 45 -3.99 7.50 5.99
N MET A 46 -3.80 6.24 6.40
CA MET A 46 -2.47 5.67 6.62
C MET A 46 -1.77 5.37 5.27
N TYR A 47 -0.45 5.28 5.33
CA TYR A 47 0.43 4.92 4.22
C TYR A 47 0.98 3.52 4.44
N PHE A 48 0.96 2.68 3.40
CA PHE A 48 1.53 1.33 3.44
C PHE A 48 3.04 1.36 3.18
N ASN A 49 3.84 1.01 4.20
CA ASN A 49 5.28 0.90 4.04
C ASN A 49 5.63 -0.45 3.40
N ARG A 50 6.13 -0.39 2.15
CA ARG A 50 6.52 -1.58 1.39
C ARG A 50 7.74 -2.29 1.98
N GLY A 51 8.57 -1.61 2.78
CA GLY A 51 9.79 -2.16 3.37
C GLY A 51 9.54 -3.10 4.56
N ASP A 52 8.50 -2.83 5.36
CA ASP A 52 8.18 -3.63 6.56
C ASP A 52 6.76 -4.24 6.55
N GLY A 53 5.90 -3.84 5.61
CA GLY A 53 4.53 -4.31 5.49
C GLY A 53 3.55 -3.70 6.50
N LEU A 54 3.94 -2.62 7.18
CA LEU A 54 3.14 -1.92 8.20
C LEU A 54 2.50 -0.64 7.64
N TYR A 55 1.61 -0.04 8.44
CA TYR A 55 0.83 1.13 8.08
C TYR A 55 1.09 2.26 9.06
N TYR A 56 1.33 3.47 8.53
CA TYR A 56 1.70 4.64 9.33
C TYR A 56 0.94 5.87 8.88
N PHE A 57 0.60 6.78 9.80
CA PHE A 57 0.02 8.08 9.41
C PHE A 57 1.05 9.05 8.82
N ASP A 58 2.33 8.90 9.15
CA ASP A 58 3.40 9.75 8.65
C ASP A 58 4.08 9.09 7.44
N ALA A 59 3.94 9.73 6.28
CA ALA A 59 4.50 9.31 5.01
C ALA A 59 6.03 9.17 5.02
N LYS A 60 6.73 9.77 6.00
CA LYS A 60 8.19 9.62 6.17
C LYS A 60 8.59 8.20 6.53
N PHE A 61 7.71 7.43 7.19
CA PHE A 61 7.92 6.01 7.44
C PHE A 61 7.48 5.15 6.26
N THR A 62 7.19 5.76 5.11
CA THR A 62 6.79 5.08 3.89
C THR A 62 7.81 5.39 2.81
N PRO A 63 9.09 4.98 2.97
CA PRO A 63 10.11 5.25 1.97
C PRO A 63 9.66 4.65 0.64
N ARG A 64 9.32 5.54 -0.30
CA ARG A 64 9.25 5.15 -1.70
C ARG A 64 10.67 4.84 -2.10
N GLU A 65 10.91 3.67 -2.68
CA GLU A 65 12.09 3.49 -3.53
C GLU A 65 11.98 4.56 -4.63
N LEU A 66 12.56 5.73 -4.36
CA LEU A 66 12.92 6.67 -5.40
C LEU A 66 13.99 5.94 -6.16
N ILE A 67 13.61 5.32 -7.27
CA ILE A 67 14.56 4.92 -8.31
C ILE A 67 15.27 6.24 -8.65
N ALA A 68 16.46 6.43 -8.10
CA ALA A 68 17.26 7.60 -8.42
C ALA A 68 17.43 7.57 -9.95
N PRO A 69 17.20 8.68 -10.68
CA PRO A 69 17.60 8.72 -12.07
C PRO A 69 19.09 8.39 -12.09
N GLU A 70 19.46 7.37 -12.86
CA GLU A 70 20.87 7.00 -13.03
C GLU A 70 21.63 8.29 -13.37
N SER A 71 22.64 8.61 -12.55
CA SER A 71 23.54 9.72 -12.84
C SER A 71 24.07 9.49 -14.24
N PRO A 72 24.04 10.48 -15.16
CA PRO A 72 24.65 10.30 -16.46
C PRO A 72 26.16 10.13 -16.24
N GLU A 73 26.61 8.88 -16.17
CA GLU A 73 28.02 8.58 -16.25
C GLU A 73 28.46 8.83 -17.69
N ASN A 74 29.38 9.79 -17.79
CA ASN A 74 30.28 10.09 -18.90
C ASN A 74 29.80 11.09 -19.96
N LEU A 75 30.32 12.31 -19.75
CA LEU A 75 30.96 13.21 -20.73
C LEU A 75 31.49 12.52 -22.00
#